data_AF-A0A3L6JS80-F1
#
_entry.id   AF-A0A3L6JS80-F1
#
_cell.length_a   1.000
_cell.length_b   1.000
_cell.length_c   1.000
_cell.angle_alpha   90.00
_cell.angle_beta   90.00
_cell.angle_gamma   90.00
#
_symmetry.space_group_name_H-M   'P 1'
#
loop_
_entity.id
_entity.type
_entity.pdbx_description
1 polymer ?
#
loop_
_entity_poly.entity_id
_entity_poly.type
_entity_poly.pdbx_seq_one_letter_code
_entity_poly.pdbx_strand_id
1 'polypeptide(L)'
;MDIHNRTSFILCVIGGGLLIASAASGTIGILDEIVDGFSQLFGPHFVMTFAIVMGILGVLTLFGGIGVIIAGFVLTTSKIELGRNIILISVAMGVLGLAMSLVQLIIAGNPMMEPSSQIAQIPGWVGAILSVEARIIAEQK
;
A
#
# COMPACT_ATOMS: atom_id res chain seq x y z
N MET A 1 -15.09 -15.56 23.91
CA MET A 1 -14.04 -15.91 22.92
C MET A 1 -12.82 -15.07 23.26
N ASP A 2 -11.87 -15.64 23.99
CA ASP A 2 -10.57 -14.97 24.20
C ASP A 2 -9.78 -15.05 22.91
N ILE A 3 -9.74 -13.93 22.19
CA ILE A 3 -8.97 -13.80 20.95
C ILE A 3 -7.50 -13.75 21.36
N HIS A 4 -6.78 -14.84 21.08
CA HIS A 4 -5.33 -14.84 21.19
C HIS A 4 -4.78 -13.77 20.23
N ASN A 5 -3.85 -12.92 20.69
CA ASN A 5 -3.23 -11.88 19.88
C ASN A 5 -4.13 -10.72 19.39
N ARG A 6 -5.13 -10.31 20.20
CA ARG A 6 -6.07 -9.22 19.87
C ARG A 6 -5.39 -7.89 19.46
N THR A 7 -4.29 -7.53 20.11
CA THR A 7 -3.53 -6.30 19.79
C THR A 7 -2.93 -6.37 18.39
N SER A 8 -2.30 -7.50 18.04
CA SER A 8 -1.72 -7.74 16.72
C SER A 8 -2.77 -7.76 15.61
N PHE A 9 -3.96 -8.31 15.89
CA PHE A 9 -5.09 -8.27 14.94
C PHE A 9 -5.53 -6.84 14.65
N ILE A 10 -5.73 -6.01 15.68
CA ILE A 10 -6.19 -4.63 15.52
C ILE A 10 -5.16 -3.81 14.72
N LEU A 11 -3.87 -4.00 15.00
CA LEU A 11 -2.80 -3.34 14.26
C LEU A 11 -2.77 -3.74 12.77
N CYS A 12 -3.03 -5.02 12.44
CA CYS A 12 -3.17 -5.46 11.06
C CYS A 12 -4.39 -4.87 10.37
N VAL A 13 -5.54 -4.77 11.05
CA VAL A 13 -6.76 -4.19 10.48
C VAL A 13 -6.57 -2.70 10.18
N ILE A 14 -6.00 -1.96 11.12
CA ILE A 14 -5.70 -0.54 10.93
C ILE A 14 -4.63 -0.36 9.85
N GLY A 15 -3.55 -1.16 9.89
CA GLY A 15 -2.46 -1.09 8.94
C GLY A 15 -2.89 -1.41 7.50
N GLY A 16 -3.66 -2.49 7.32
CA GLY A 16 -4.22 -2.87 6.03
C GLY A 16 -5.25 -1.88 5.51
N GLY A 17 -6.09 -1.32 6.39
CA GLY A 17 -7.05 -0.27 6.03
C GLY A 17 -6.36 1.01 5.55
N LEU A 18 -5.28 1.42 6.22
CA LEU A 18 -4.48 2.57 5.82
C LEU A 18 -3.75 2.34 4.48
N LEU A 19 -3.26 1.12 4.22
CA LEU A 19 -2.69 0.74 2.93
C LEU A 19 -3.73 0.82 1.79
N ILE A 20 -4.96 0.34 2.03
CA ILE A 20 -6.05 0.42 1.04
C ILE A 20 -6.45 1.88 0.79
N ALA A 21 -6.59 2.68 1.85
CA ALA A 21 -6.93 4.09 1.73
C ALA A 21 -5.86 4.85 0.93
N SER A 22 -4.58 4.56 1.17
CA SER A 22 -3.48 5.15 0.41
C SER A 22 -3.46 4.69 -1.05
N ALA A 23 -3.76 3.42 -1.33
CA ALA A 23 -3.88 2.92 -2.70
C ALA A 23 -4.97 3.66 -3.49
N ALA A 24 -6.13 3.87 -2.88
CA ALA A 24 -7.23 4.63 -3.48
C ALA A 24 -6.88 6.12 -3.68
N SER A 25 -6.14 6.71 -2.76
CA SER A 25 -5.77 8.13 -2.82
C SER A 25 -4.63 8.40 -3.81
N GLY A 26 -3.64 7.51 -3.88
CA GLY A 26 -2.46 7.66 -4.74
C GLY A 26 -2.72 7.37 -6.22
N THR A 27 -3.70 6.55 -6.55
CA THR A 27 -4.07 6.28 -7.95
C THR A 27 -4.91 7.40 -8.57
N ILE A 28 -5.77 8.07 -7.80
CA ILE A 28 -6.73 9.04 -8.36
C ILE A 28 -6.06 10.40 -8.64
N GLY A 29 -5.22 10.91 -7.74
CA GLY A 29 -4.62 12.25 -7.93
C GLY A 29 -3.47 12.29 -8.94
N ILE A 30 -2.69 11.20 -9.04
CA ILE A 30 -1.47 11.17 -9.86
C ILE A 30 -1.81 10.87 -11.34
N LEU A 31 -2.90 10.16 -11.62
CA LEU A 31 -3.27 9.81 -12.99
C LEU A 31 -3.73 11.02 -13.81
N ASP A 32 -4.55 11.92 -13.24
CA ASP A 32 -5.05 13.10 -13.97
C ASP A 32 -3.92 14.07 -14.33
N GLU A 33 -3.04 14.38 -13.39
CA GLU A 33 -1.98 15.37 -13.58
C GLU A 33 -0.85 14.86 -14.49
N ILE A 34 -0.57 13.55 -14.46
CA ILE A 34 0.40 12.92 -15.38
C ILE A 34 -0.16 12.82 -16.79
N VAL A 35 -1.43 12.47 -16.98
CA VAL A 35 -2.01 12.30 -18.32
C VAL A 35 -1.94 13.60 -19.13
N ASP A 36 -2.22 14.74 -18.51
CA ASP A 36 -2.16 16.04 -19.18
C ASP A 36 -0.72 16.46 -19.51
N GLY A 37 0.23 16.31 -18.56
CA GLY A 37 1.63 16.70 -18.77
C GLY A 37 2.42 15.79 -19.72
N PHE A 38 2.17 14.47 -19.67
CA PHE A 38 2.89 13.51 -20.51
C PHE A 38 2.33 13.38 -21.92
N SER A 39 1.03 13.64 -22.14
CA SER A 39 0.43 13.56 -23.48
C SER A 39 1.07 14.56 -24.45
N GLN A 40 1.51 15.72 -23.94
CA GLN A 40 2.18 16.75 -24.73
C GLN A 40 3.64 16.45 -25.07
N LEU A 41 4.34 15.59 -24.30
CA LEU A 41 5.79 15.39 -24.39
C LEU A 41 6.20 14.05 -25.02
N PHE A 42 5.52 12.95 -24.69
CA PHE A 42 5.93 11.59 -25.09
C PHE A 42 4.96 10.89 -26.05
N GLY A 43 3.83 11.53 -26.35
CA GLY A 43 2.79 11.00 -27.23
C GLY A 43 1.88 9.95 -26.55
N PRO A 44 0.69 9.73 -27.10
CA PRO A 44 -0.41 9.03 -26.43
C PRO A 44 -0.14 7.55 -26.11
N HIS A 45 0.74 6.88 -26.88
CA HIS A 45 1.07 5.47 -26.67
C HIS A 45 1.91 5.23 -25.41
N PHE A 46 2.85 6.13 -25.10
CA PHE A 46 3.68 6.01 -23.90
C PHE A 46 2.85 6.24 -22.62
N VAL A 47 1.94 7.22 -22.66
CA VAL A 47 1.03 7.53 -21.53
C VAL A 47 0.12 6.35 -21.21
N MET A 48 -0.38 5.65 -22.23
CA MET A 48 -1.26 4.50 -22.03
C MET A 48 -0.55 3.30 -21.39
N THR A 49 0.66 2.95 -21.86
CA THR A 49 1.45 1.87 -21.25
C THR A 49 1.82 2.21 -19.81
N PHE A 50 2.20 3.46 -19.55
CA PHE A 50 2.46 3.95 -18.21
C PHE A 50 1.23 3.79 -17.33
N ALA A 51 0.08 4.37 -17.70
CA ALA A 51 -1.19 4.29 -16.97
C ALA A 51 -1.59 2.85 -16.60
N ILE A 52 -1.41 1.88 -17.51
CA ILE A 52 -1.71 0.46 -17.28
C ILE A 52 -0.80 -0.13 -16.19
N VAL A 53 0.50 0.12 -16.26
CA VAL A 53 1.44 -0.32 -15.22
C VAL A 53 1.05 0.30 -13.88
N MET A 54 0.62 1.57 -13.86
CA MET A 54 0.20 2.26 -12.63
C MET A 54 -1.04 1.63 -12.02
N GLY A 55 -2.02 1.32 -12.85
CA GLY A 55 -3.23 0.64 -12.43
C GLY A 55 -2.92 -0.72 -11.80
N ILE A 56 -2.02 -1.50 -12.41
CA ILE A 56 -1.58 -2.79 -11.87
C ILE A 56 -0.90 -2.62 -10.51
N LEU A 57 -0.03 -1.62 -10.35
CA LEU A 57 0.65 -1.37 -9.09
C LEU A 57 -0.28 -0.85 -7.98
N GLY A 58 -1.23 0.02 -8.32
CA GLY A 58 -2.26 0.46 -7.36
C GLY A 58 -3.12 -0.69 -6.88
N VAL A 59 -3.48 -1.60 -7.80
CA VAL A 59 -4.19 -2.83 -7.48
C VAL A 59 -3.34 -3.75 -6.59
N LEU A 60 -2.04 -3.89 -6.84
CA LEU A 60 -1.11 -4.61 -5.98
C LEU A 60 -1.06 -4.04 -4.55
N THR A 61 -1.04 -2.72 -4.39
CA THR A 61 -1.09 -2.09 -3.05
C THR A 61 -2.40 -2.40 -2.33
N LEU A 62 -3.50 -2.40 -3.06
CA LEU A 62 -4.83 -2.74 -2.55
C LEU A 62 -4.88 -4.20 -2.08
N PHE A 63 -4.36 -5.13 -2.90
CA PHE A 63 -4.19 -6.53 -2.52
C PHE A 63 -3.23 -6.71 -1.34
N GLY A 64 -2.18 -5.90 -1.24
CA GLY A 64 -1.29 -5.86 -0.08
C GLY A 64 -2.06 -5.49 1.20
N GLY A 65 -2.89 -4.46 1.17
CA GLY A 65 -3.71 -4.09 2.33
C GLY A 65 -4.73 -5.17 2.72
N ILE A 66 -5.40 -5.79 1.75
CA ILE A 66 -6.31 -6.93 1.99
C ILE A 66 -5.54 -8.12 2.59
N GLY A 67 -4.36 -8.44 2.04
CA GLY A 67 -3.50 -9.51 2.50
C GLY A 67 -3.07 -9.33 3.96
N VAL A 68 -2.76 -8.09 4.37
CA VAL A 68 -2.47 -7.76 5.77
C VAL A 68 -3.68 -8.03 6.68
N ILE A 69 -4.90 -7.66 6.28
CA ILE A 69 -6.12 -7.89 7.08
C ILE A 69 -6.36 -9.40 7.25
N ILE A 70 -6.25 -10.16 6.16
CA ILE A 70 -6.41 -11.62 6.18
C ILE A 70 -5.35 -12.25 7.08
N ALA A 71 -4.10 -11.80 6.98
CA ALA A 71 -3.01 -12.31 7.79
C ALA A 71 -3.20 -12.00 9.28
N GLY A 72 -3.77 -10.83 9.61
CA GLY A 72 -4.21 -10.50 10.96
C GLY A 72 -5.21 -11.54 11.49
N PHE A 73 -6.19 -11.96 10.69
CA PHE A 73 -7.13 -13.01 11.08
C PHE A 73 -6.40 -14.35 11.30
N VAL A 74 -5.44 -14.71 10.45
CA VAL A 74 -4.62 -15.92 10.62
C VAL A 74 -3.78 -15.88 11.90
N LEU A 75 -3.29 -14.71 12.32
CA LEU A 75 -2.55 -14.54 13.58
C LEU A 75 -3.42 -14.82 14.83
N THR A 76 -4.74 -14.72 14.73
CA THR A 76 -5.65 -15.11 15.83
C THR A 76 -5.85 -16.62 15.92
N THR A 77 -5.36 -17.38 14.94
CA THR A 77 -5.42 -18.85 14.88
C THR A 77 -4.10 -19.46 15.38
N SER A 78 -4.07 -20.76 15.64
CA SER A 78 -2.87 -21.51 16.09
C SER A 78 -1.69 -21.51 15.09
N LYS A 79 -1.81 -20.88 13.91
CA LYS A 79 -0.80 -20.88 12.84
C LYS A 79 -0.14 -19.52 12.67
N ILE A 80 0.48 -19.03 13.74
CA ILE A 80 1.08 -17.69 13.84
C ILE A 80 2.20 -17.50 12.80
N GLU A 81 3.01 -18.53 12.50
CA GLU A 81 4.08 -18.44 11.50
C GLU A 81 3.57 -18.15 10.09
N LEU A 82 2.44 -18.76 9.70
CA LEU A 82 1.81 -18.49 8.42
C LEU A 82 1.31 -17.05 8.35
N GLY A 83 0.68 -16.56 9.43
CA GLY A 83 0.24 -15.18 9.53
C GLY A 83 1.42 -14.20 9.38
N ARG A 84 2.54 -14.44 10.06
CA ARG A 84 3.74 -13.58 9.97
C ARG A 84 4.34 -13.54 8.57
N ASN A 85 4.34 -14.66 7.84
CA ASN A 85 4.86 -14.71 6.47
C ASN A 85 3.94 -14.00 5.48
N ILE A 86 2.62 -14.16 5.63
CA ILE A 86 1.65 -13.47 4.77
C ILE A 86 1.71 -11.95 5.00
N ILE A 87 1.86 -11.48 6.24
CA ILE A 87 2.07 -10.05 6.53
C ILE A 87 3.30 -9.53 5.79
N LEU A 88 4.43 -10.23 5.87
CA LEU A 88 5.68 -9.79 5.24
C LEU A 88 5.52 -9.60 3.72
N ILE A 89 4.94 -10.60 3.05
CA ILE A 89 4.71 -10.54 1.60
C ILE A 89 3.70 -9.43 1.24
N SER A 90 2.64 -9.30 2.03
CA SER A 90 1.58 -8.32 1.80
C SER A 90 2.07 -6.87 2.00
N VAL A 91 2.88 -6.63 3.04
CA VAL A 91 3.53 -5.34 3.28
C VAL A 91 4.54 -5.05 2.18
N ALA A 92 5.34 -6.02 1.75
CA ALA A 92 6.30 -5.83 0.66
C ALA A 92 5.59 -5.42 -0.65
N MET A 93 4.46 -6.05 -0.99
CA MET A 93 3.63 -5.65 -2.14
C MET A 93 3.06 -4.24 -1.97
N GLY A 94 2.55 -3.92 -0.77
CA GLY A 94 2.05 -2.58 -0.43
C GLY A 94 3.11 -1.49 -0.60
N VAL A 95 4.27 -1.69 0.02
CA VAL A 95 5.41 -0.77 -0.01
C VAL A 95 5.97 -0.61 -1.41
N LEU A 96 6.05 -1.68 -2.22
CA LEU A 96 6.50 -1.58 -3.60
C LEU A 96 5.58 -0.68 -4.43
N GLY A 97 4.26 -0.84 -4.30
CA GLY A 97 3.33 0.05 -5.01
C GLY A 97 3.39 1.50 -4.53
N LEU A 98 3.55 1.73 -3.22
CA LEU A 98 3.77 3.07 -2.67
C LEU A 98 5.09 3.70 -3.15
N ALA A 99 6.20 2.96 -3.12
CA ALA A 99 7.50 3.44 -3.57
C ALA A 99 7.47 3.81 -5.06
N MET A 100 6.79 3.01 -5.88
CA MET A 100 6.62 3.33 -7.29
C MET A 100 5.78 4.59 -7.49
N SER A 101 4.80 4.88 -6.62
CA SER A 101 4.07 6.15 -6.65
C SER A 101 4.97 7.39 -6.45
N LEU A 102 6.03 7.27 -5.65
CA LEU A 102 7.04 8.33 -5.50
C LEU A 102 7.94 8.48 -6.74
N VAL A 103 8.37 7.36 -7.33
CA VAL A 103 9.20 7.36 -8.55
C VAL A 103 8.50 8.08 -9.70
N GLN A 104 7.19 7.88 -9.84
CA GLN A 104 6.37 8.55 -10.86
C GLN A 104 6.41 10.05 -10.73
N LEU A 105 6.30 10.54 -9.51
CA LEU A 105 6.18 11.95 -9.24
C LEU A 105 7.49 12.69 -9.55
N ILE A 106 8.62 12.01 -9.35
CA ILE A 106 9.94 12.48 -9.79
C ILE A 106 10.02 12.53 -11.32
N ILE A 107 9.53 11.49 -12.01
CA ILE A 107 9.52 11.40 -13.47
C ILE A 107 8.56 12.43 -14.11
N ALA A 108 7.46 12.77 -13.43
CA ALA A 108 6.50 13.80 -13.83
C ALA A 108 7.10 15.21 -13.88
N GLY A 109 8.34 15.41 -13.44
CA GLY A 109 9.03 16.69 -13.51
C GLY A 109 8.50 17.73 -12.51
N ASN A 110 7.62 17.33 -11.59
CA ASN A 110 7.13 18.17 -10.51
C ASN A 110 7.72 17.68 -9.17
N PRO A 111 8.96 18.09 -8.82
CA PRO A 111 9.59 17.69 -7.56
C PRO A 111 8.91 18.27 -6.33
N MET A 112 8.06 19.30 -6.50
CA MET A 112 7.16 19.77 -5.46
C MET A 112 5.83 19.04 -5.61
N MET A 113 5.69 17.89 -4.94
CA MET A 113 4.38 17.29 -4.76
C MET A 113 3.40 18.37 -4.35
N GLU A 114 2.27 18.43 -5.05
CA GLU A 114 1.13 19.18 -4.56
C GLU A 114 0.85 18.67 -3.12
N PRO A 115 0.71 19.53 -2.11
CA PRO A 115 0.62 19.12 -0.69
C PRO A 115 -0.46 18.05 -0.44
N SER A 116 -1.52 18.05 -1.25
CA SER A 116 -2.60 17.06 -1.33
C SER A 116 -2.07 15.63 -1.54
N SER A 117 -1.14 15.43 -2.47
CA SER A 117 -0.58 14.13 -2.84
C SER A 117 0.41 13.59 -1.79
N GLN A 118 1.13 14.47 -1.08
CA GLN A 118 1.99 14.07 0.05
C GLN A 118 1.16 13.53 1.21
N ILE A 119 0.09 14.24 1.54
CA ILE A 119 -0.83 13.86 2.61
C ILE A 119 -1.51 12.51 2.30
N ALA A 120 -1.79 12.23 1.03
CA ALA A 120 -2.39 10.98 0.58
C ALA A 120 -1.50 9.73 0.76
N GLN A 121 -0.17 9.89 0.76
CA GLN A 121 0.77 8.76 0.89
C GLN A 121 1.16 8.43 2.34
N ILE A 122 1.12 9.41 3.25
CA ILE A 122 1.46 9.22 4.67
C ILE A 122 0.68 8.05 5.30
N PRO A 123 -0.64 7.90 5.09
CA PRO A 123 -1.40 6.75 5.58
C PRO A 123 -0.80 5.41 5.14
N GLY A 124 -0.36 5.27 3.90
CA GLY A 124 0.17 4.01 3.36
C GLY A 124 1.45 3.58 4.07
N TRP A 125 2.37 4.52 4.28
CA TRP A 125 3.62 4.28 5.01
C TRP A 125 3.38 3.95 6.48
N VAL A 126 2.49 4.68 7.14
CA VAL A 126 2.07 4.37 8.53
C VAL A 126 1.41 3.00 8.61
N GLY A 127 0.56 2.67 7.63
CA GLY A 127 -0.10 1.38 7.55
C GLY A 127 0.88 0.21 7.39
N ALA A 128 1.90 0.38 6.56
CA ALA A 128 2.99 -0.59 6.42
C ALA A 128 3.75 -0.81 7.74
N ILE A 129 4.11 0.27 8.45
CA ILE A 129 4.82 0.18 9.74
C ILE A 129 3.97 -0.55 10.78
N LEU A 130 2.70 -0.16 10.95
CA LEU A 130 1.79 -0.82 11.90
C LEU A 130 1.63 -2.31 11.61
N SER A 131 1.62 -2.69 10.34
CA SER A 131 1.55 -4.09 9.92
C SER A 131 2.81 -4.87 10.31
N VAL A 132 3.99 -4.25 10.23
CA VAL A 132 5.25 -4.86 10.68
C VAL A 132 5.31 -4.97 12.21
N GLU A 133 4.86 -3.95 12.93
CA GLU A 133 4.75 -3.99 14.40
C GLU A 133 3.81 -5.10 14.86
N ALA A 134 2.67 -5.28 14.18
CA ALA A 134 1.74 -6.37 14.45
C ALA A 134 2.40 -7.76 14.32
N ARG A 135 3.34 -7.93 13.40
CA ARG A 135 4.13 -9.16 13.25
C ARG A 135 5.13 -9.36 14.40
N ILE A 136 5.68 -8.29 14.97
CA ILE A 136 6.66 -8.37 16.08
C ILE A 136 5.95 -8.70 17.39
N ILE A 137 4.82 -8.03 17.67
CA ILE A 137 4.01 -8.20 18.89
C ILE A 137 3.32 -9.57 18.93
N ALA A 138 3.16 -10.23 17.78
CA ALA A 138 2.58 -11.56 17.71
C ALA A 138 3.46 -12.61 18.41
N GLU A 139 3.15 -12.91 19.68
CA GLU A 139 3.78 -13.97 20.47
C GLU A 139 3.29 -15.37 20.06
N GLN A 140 4.21 -16.32 19.93
CA GLN A 140 3.91 -17.75 19.78
C GLN A 140 3.66 -18.36 21.17
N LYS A 141 2.44 -18.89 21.41
CA LYS A 141 2.18 -19.82 22.52
C LYS A 141 2.23 -21.25 22.04
#